data_AF-A0A7Y0LZ07-F1
#
_entry.id   AF-A0A7Y0LZ07-F1
#
_cell.length_a   1.000
_cell.length_b   1.000
_cell.length_c   1.000
_cell.angle_alpha   90.00
_cell.angle_beta   90.00
_cell.angle_gamma   90.00
#
_symmetry.space_group_name_H-M   'P 1'
#
loop_
_entity.id
_entity.type
_entity.pdbx_description
1 polymer ?
#
loop_
_entity_poly.entity_id
_entity_poly.type
_entity_poly.pdbx_seq_one_letter_code
_entity_poly.pdbx_strand_id
1 'polypeptide(L)'
;MDGMTVDLAALAAAVDAAIPPGLRREWDEFVLGQRVLLGRQGIFTGRGDVFGYELCYRSDDRTAAQVSEGRSAEQQDHATRRVLRAAFAGPGVSSVARDRRVFVNFPRSYLVADGAVPFHPDQLVIEVVDSAQADDEVVAGVRRLRALGFRIAIDDFVGAPSQRRLLPSADYVKIDARDLDVEGRPLLDLARSHGAQLVAQFVESHELLDSCRAHGFELFQGDALEATTVIDLTAVMPSQRGR
;
A
#
# COMPACT_ATOMS: atom_id res chain seq x y z
N MET A 1 -39.61 -22.66 -19.72
CA MET A 1 -39.13 -21.64 -18.78
C MET A 1 -37.87 -21.06 -19.39
N ASP A 2 -38.00 -19.99 -20.17
CA ASP A 2 -36.87 -19.32 -20.80
C ASP A 2 -36.14 -18.48 -19.76
N GLY A 3 -34.87 -18.79 -19.54
CA GLY A 3 -33.97 -18.01 -18.69
C GLY A 3 -33.50 -16.79 -19.45
N MET A 4 -33.97 -15.60 -19.05
CA MET A 4 -33.42 -14.33 -19.53
C MET A 4 -31.96 -14.20 -19.09
N THR A 5 -31.02 -14.42 -19.99
CA THR A 5 -29.65 -13.93 -19.85
C THR A 5 -29.66 -12.42 -19.97
N VAL A 6 -29.44 -11.72 -18.86
CA VAL A 6 -29.28 -10.25 -18.85
C VAL A 6 -27.92 -9.93 -19.45
N ASP A 7 -27.92 -9.20 -20.57
CA ASP A 7 -26.71 -8.63 -21.14
C ASP A 7 -26.24 -7.46 -20.27
N LEU A 8 -25.19 -7.71 -19.49
CA LEU A 8 -24.59 -6.74 -18.57
C LEU A 8 -24.07 -5.49 -19.31
N ALA A 9 -23.66 -5.62 -20.58
CA ALA A 9 -23.21 -4.47 -21.38
C ALA A 9 -24.39 -3.59 -21.79
N ALA A 10 -25.51 -4.20 -22.20
CA ALA A 10 -26.75 -3.47 -22.48
C ALA A 10 -27.33 -2.82 -21.23
N LEU A 11 -27.23 -3.47 -20.07
CA LEU A 11 -27.68 -2.92 -18.79
C LEU A 11 -26.80 -1.73 -18.36
N ALA A 12 -25.48 -1.84 -18.49
CA ALA A 12 -24.56 -0.73 -18.21
C ALA A 12 -24.82 0.47 -19.13
N ALA A 13 -25.01 0.22 -20.44
CA ALA A 13 -25.34 1.27 -21.40
C ALA A 13 -26.69 1.93 -21.12
N ALA A 14 -27.69 1.17 -20.66
CA ALA A 14 -29.00 1.69 -20.28
C ALA A 14 -28.95 2.51 -18.98
N VAL A 15 -28.18 2.05 -17.98
CA VAL A 15 -27.92 2.80 -16.75
C VAL A 15 -27.21 4.10 -17.08
N ASP A 16 -26.16 4.05 -17.91
CA ASP A 16 -25.48 5.25 -18.37
C ASP A 16 -26.43 6.17 -19.09
N ALA A 17 -27.19 5.69 -20.08
CA ALA A 17 -28.17 6.48 -20.83
C ALA A 17 -29.23 7.16 -19.93
N ALA A 18 -29.59 6.52 -18.82
CA ALA A 18 -30.56 7.04 -17.84
C ALA A 18 -30.00 8.18 -16.97
N ILE A 19 -28.69 8.39 -16.89
CA ILE A 19 -28.10 9.52 -16.14
C ILE A 19 -28.37 10.83 -16.88
N PRO A 20 -29.05 11.81 -16.26
CA PRO A 20 -29.34 13.10 -16.89
C PRO A 20 -28.05 13.83 -17.33
N PRO A 21 -28.02 14.48 -18.51
CA PRO A 21 -26.83 15.18 -19.00
C PRO A 21 -26.30 16.30 -18.08
N GLY A 22 -27.16 16.90 -17.25
CA GLY A 22 -26.76 17.87 -16.21
C GLY A 22 -25.98 17.20 -15.09
N LEU A 23 -26.52 16.10 -14.57
CA LEU A 23 -25.86 15.28 -13.53
C LEU A 23 -24.55 14.66 -14.02
N ARG A 24 -24.45 14.32 -15.31
CA ARG A 24 -23.18 13.88 -15.91
C ARG A 24 -22.13 14.97 -15.93
N ARG A 25 -22.51 16.21 -16.26
CA ARG A 25 -21.58 17.34 -16.24
C ARG A 25 -21.14 17.68 -14.82
N GLU A 26 -22.08 17.72 -13.87
CA GLU A 26 -21.77 17.91 -12.45
C GLU A 26 -20.87 16.79 -11.92
N TRP A 27 -21.11 15.54 -12.33
CA TRP A 27 -20.27 14.40 -11.98
C TRP A 27 -18.88 14.47 -12.63
N ASP A 28 -18.80 14.80 -13.92
CA ASP A 28 -17.53 14.96 -14.62
C ASP A 28 -16.72 16.12 -14.01
N GLU A 29 -17.36 17.26 -13.68
CA GLU A 29 -16.76 18.39 -12.97
C GLU A 29 -16.33 18.03 -11.55
N PHE A 30 -17.15 17.26 -10.82
CA PHE A 30 -16.81 16.74 -9.50
C PHE A 30 -15.60 15.80 -9.55
N VAL A 31 -15.56 14.88 -10.51
CA VAL A 31 -14.45 13.94 -10.70
C VAL A 31 -13.18 14.67 -11.13
N LEU A 32 -13.28 15.65 -12.04
CA LEU A 32 -12.15 16.50 -12.45
C LEU A 32 -11.69 17.45 -11.34
N GLY A 33 -12.56 17.77 -10.38
CA GLY A 33 -12.25 18.58 -9.20
C GLY A 33 -11.61 17.79 -8.06
N GLN A 34 -11.69 16.45 -8.06
CA GLN A 34 -11.09 15.61 -7.02
C GLN A 34 -9.61 15.40 -7.28
N ARG A 35 -8.76 15.99 -6.44
CA ARG A 35 -7.32 15.76 -6.58
C ARG A 35 -6.95 14.35 -6.14
N VAL A 36 -6.02 13.76 -6.87
CA VAL A 36 -5.41 12.48 -6.48
C VAL A 36 -3.99 12.78 -6.03
N LEU A 37 -3.85 13.02 -4.73
CA LEU A 37 -2.56 13.28 -4.09
C LEU A 37 -2.01 11.99 -3.50
N LEU A 38 -0.83 11.59 -3.96
CA LEU A 38 -0.09 10.46 -3.42
C LEU A 38 1.17 10.95 -2.71
N GLY A 39 1.32 10.57 -1.44
CA GLY A 39 2.63 10.58 -0.81
C GLY A 39 3.47 9.43 -1.39
N ARG A 40 4.70 9.73 -1.74
CA ARG A 40 5.72 8.75 -2.15
C ARG A 40 6.98 8.95 -1.33
N GLN A 41 7.49 7.86 -0.79
CA GLN A 41 8.80 7.83 -0.15
C GLN A 41 9.62 6.64 -0.63
N GLY A 42 10.90 6.88 -0.94
CA GLY A 42 11.84 5.85 -1.35
C GLY A 42 12.21 4.89 -0.22
N ILE A 43 12.33 3.61 -0.58
CA ILE A 43 12.96 2.57 0.22
C ILE A 43 14.29 2.25 -0.48
N PHE A 44 15.38 2.31 0.28
CA PHE A 44 16.74 2.23 -0.23
C PHE A 44 17.44 0.98 0.27
N THR A 45 18.35 0.44 -0.53
CA THR A 45 19.28 -0.60 -0.10
C THR A 45 20.37 -0.01 0.79
N GLY A 46 21.11 -0.86 1.50
CA GLY A 46 22.29 -0.42 2.27
C GLY A 46 23.36 0.32 1.47
N ARG A 47 23.38 0.19 0.13
CA ARG A 47 24.29 0.92 -0.78
C ARG A 47 23.76 2.28 -1.24
N GLY A 48 22.53 2.65 -0.88
CA GLY A 48 21.88 3.89 -1.32
C GLY A 48 21.14 3.77 -2.66
N ASP A 49 21.08 2.57 -3.27
CA ASP A 49 20.25 2.36 -4.46
C ASP A 49 18.76 2.29 -4.09
N VAL A 50 17.90 2.90 -4.89
CA VAL A 50 16.44 2.80 -4.74
C VAL A 50 15.99 1.35 -4.97
N PHE A 51 15.43 0.75 -3.92
CA PHE A 51 14.83 -0.58 -3.96
C PHE A 51 13.37 -0.54 -4.45
N GLY A 52 12.61 0.43 -3.94
CA GLY A 52 11.19 0.59 -4.18
C GLY A 52 10.68 1.89 -3.59
N TYR A 53 9.36 2.05 -3.60
CA TYR A 53 8.68 3.18 -3.01
C TYR A 53 7.49 2.71 -2.19
N GLU A 54 7.26 3.33 -1.04
CA GLU A 54 5.97 3.27 -0.37
C GLU A 54 5.06 4.36 -0.94
N LEU A 55 3.80 4.02 -1.21
CA LEU A 55 2.78 4.96 -1.64
C LEU A 55 1.66 5.03 -0.61
N CYS A 56 1.33 6.24 -0.18
CA CYS A 56 0.19 6.51 0.70
C CYS A 56 -0.74 7.56 0.10
N TYR A 57 -2.05 7.40 0.32
CA TYR A 57 -3.01 8.42 -0.07
C TYR A 57 -2.89 9.65 0.84
N ARG A 58 -2.90 10.84 0.25
CA ARG A 58 -2.96 12.12 0.97
C ARG A 58 -4.30 12.79 0.67
N SER A 59 -4.98 13.24 1.71
CA SER A 59 -6.18 14.08 1.55
C SER A 59 -5.80 15.49 1.07
N ASP A 60 -6.79 16.22 0.57
CA ASP A 60 -6.62 17.58 0.02
C ASP A 60 -6.05 18.59 1.03
N ASP A 61 -6.22 18.32 2.33
CA ASP A 61 -5.68 19.14 3.42
C ASP A 61 -4.15 19.01 3.61
N ARG A 62 -3.47 18.24 2.74
CA ARG A 62 -2.00 18.06 2.70
C ARG A 62 -1.36 17.57 4.00
N THR A 63 -2.13 17.15 4.99
CA THR A 63 -1.61 16.61 6.24
C THR A 63 -1.01 15.23 5.99
N ALA A 64 0.18 14.98 6.54
CA ALA A 64 0.81 13.68 6.51
C ALA A 64 0.10 12.73 7.46
N ALA A 65 -1.03 12.21 7.03
CA ALA A 65 -1.73 11.21 7.81
C ALA A 65 -1.09 9.85 7.48
N GLN A 66 -0.21 9.39 8.37
CA GLN A 66 0.13 7.98 8.51
C GLN A 66 -1.17 7.18 8.66
N VAL A 67 -1.20 5.98 8.11
CA VAL A 67 -2.46 5.28 7.83
C VAL A 67 -3.19 4.79 9.10
N SER A 68 -2.54 4.84 10.27
CA SER A 68 -3.04 4.17 11.48
C SER A 68 -3.83 5.07 12.44
N GLU A 69 -3.42 6.32 12.73
CA GLU A 69 -4.06 7.07 13.82
C GLU A 69 -5.34 7.82 13.38
N GLY A 70 -6.49 7.34 13.87
CA GLY A 70 -7.77 8.06 13.83
C GLY A 70 -8.61 7.88 12.57
N ARG A 71 -8.25 6.96 11.67
CA ARG A 71 -9.04 6.65 10.47
C ARG A 71 -10.04 5.52 10.70
N SER A 72 -11.24 5.66 10.18
CA SER A 72 -12.20 4.55 10.09
C SER A 72 -11.72 3.50 9.08
N ALA A 73 -12.24 2.27 9.21
CA ALA A 73 -11.96 1.20 8.24
C ALA A 73 -12.31 1.62 6.79
N GLU A 74 -13.43 2.33 6.61
CA GLU A 74 -13.84 2.85 5.30
C GLU A 74 -12.83 3.85 4.70
N GLN A 75 -12.20 4.68 5.55
CA GLN A 75 -11.17 5.63 5.13
C GLN A 75 -9.88 4.90 4.74
N GLN A 76 -9.49 3.84 5.45
CA GLN A 76 -8.36 3.00 5.10
C GLN A 76 -8.60 2.27 3.75
N ASP A 77 -9.79 1.73 3.56
CA ASP A 77 -10.19 1.07 2.31
C ASP A 77 -10.18 2.05 1.12
N HIS A 78 -10.70 3.26 1.34
CA HIS A 78 -10.67 4.33 0.36
C HIS A 78 -9.25 4.71 -0.02
N ALA A 79 -8.38 4.91 0.97
CA ALA A 79 -6.97 5.26 0.76
C ALA A 79 -6.26 4.18 -0.09
N THR A 80 -6.39 2.91 0.30
CA THR A 80 -5.82 1.77 -0.42
C THR A 80 -6.32 1.73 -1.87
N ARG A 81 -7.64 1.86 -2.07
CA ARG A 81 -8.25 1.86 -3.41
C ARG A 81 -7.70 2.97 -4.30
N ARG A 82 -7.51 4.17 -3.74
CA ARG A 82 -6.98 5.32 -4.46
C ARG A 82 -5.53 5.09 -4.88
N VAL A 83 -4.68 4.59 -3.97
CA VAL A 83 -3.29 4.25 -4.28
C VAL A 83 -3.22 3.19 -5.38
N LEU A 84 -3.95 2.08 -5.24
CA LEU A 84 -3.94 0.99 -6.20
C LEU A 84 -4.42 1.45 -7.59
N ARG A 85 -5.50 2.23 -7.66
CA ARG A 85 -5.96 2.78 -8.95
C ARG A 85 -4.94 3.71 -9.59
N ALA A 86 -4.34 4.58 -8.80
CA ALA A 86 -3.36 5.53 -9.31
C ALA A 86 -2.08 4.83 -9.81
N ALA A 87 -1.63 3.79 -9.10
CA ALA A 87 -0.44 3.03 -9.49
C ALA A 87 -0.69 2.05 -10.65
N PHE A 88 -1.88 1.44 -10.75
CA PHE A 88 -2.10 0.27 -11.64
C PHE A 88 -3.26 0.38 -12.64
N ALA A 89 -4.12 1.41 -12.57
CA ALA A 89 -5.25 1.56 -13.50
C ALA A 89 -5.16 2.78 -14.44
N GLY A 90 -4.22 3.71 -14.19
CA GLY A 90 -4.04 4.96 -14.97
C GLY A 90 -2.69 5.01 -15.71
N PRO A 91 -1.85 6.05 -15.53
CA PRO A 91 -0.55 6.21 -16.21
C PRO A 91 0.47 5.10 -15.93
N GLY A 92 0.12 4.15 -15.05
CA GLY A 92 0.91 2.99 -14.70
C GLY A 92 1.99 3.31 -13.67
N VAL A 93 2.55 2.24 -13.12
CA VAL A 93 3.53 2.27 -12.03
C VAL A 93 4.78 3.08 -12.38
N SER A 94 5.15 3.16 -13.66
CA SER A 94 6.27 3.98 -14.14
C SER A 94 6.13 5.44 -13.74
N SER A 95 4.92 5.98 -13.80
CA SER A 95 4.64 7.39 -13.49
C SER A 95 4.81 7.76 -12.02
N VAL A 96 4.57 6.80 -11.11
CA VAL A 96 4.62 7.02 -9.66
C VAL A 96 5.90 6.48 -9.03
N ALA A 97 6.39 5.34 -9.51
CA ALA A 97 7.44 4.56 -8.89
C ALA A 97 8.57 4.15 -9.85
N ARG A 98 8.64 4.72 -11.07
CA ARG A 98 9.72 4.47 -12.03
C ARG A 98 9.97 2.96 -12.28
N ASP A 99 8.89 2.19 -12.37
CA ASP A 99 8.86 0.74 -12.55
C ASP A 99 9.50 -0.08 -11.42
N ARG A 100 9.79 0.55 -10.28
CA ARG A 100 10.24 -0.13 -9.07
C ARG A 100 9.07 -0.75 -8.32
N ARG A 101 9.41 -1.56 -7.31
CA ARG A 101 8.44 -2.12 -6.38
C ARG A 101 7.68 -1.02 -5.67
N VAL A 102 6.40 -1.27 -5.44
CA VAL A 102 5.48 -0.38 -4.76
C VAL A 102 4.94 -1.10 -3.54
N PHE A 103 5.23 -0.53 -2.38
CA PHE A 103 4.71 -0.94 -1.10
C PHE A 103 3.40 -0.17 -0.85
N VAL A 104 2.33 -0.91 -0.56
CA VAL A 104 1.00 -0.34 -0.34
C VAL A 104 0.39 -0.95 0.91
N ASN A 105 -0.12 -0.07 1.76
CA ASN A 105 -0.86 -0.43 2.96
C ASN A 105 -2.19 -1.12 2.65
N PHE A 106 -2.39 -2.31 3.22
CA PHE A 106 -3.57 -3.15 3.03
C PHE A 106 -4.27 -3.38 4.37
N PRO A 107 -5.45 -2.76 4.59
CA PRO A 107 -6.28 -3.03 5.75
C PRO A 107 -6.92 -4.42 5.66
N ARG A 108 -7.51 -4.86 6.77
CA ARG A 108 -8.16 -6.17 6.91
C ARG A 108 -9.07 -6.53 5.72
N SER A 109 -9.92 -5.61 5.30
CA SER A 109 -10.92 -5.81 4.23
C SER A 109 -10.31 -6.36 2.94
N TYR A 110 -9.14 -5.89 2.53
CA TYR A 110 -8.42 -6.33 1.32
C TYR A 110 -7.76 -7.70 1.48
N LEU A 111 -7.49 -8.12 2.72
CA LEU A 111 -6.85 -9.39 3.02
C LEU A 111 -7.91 -10.50 3.13
N VAL A 112 -9.05 -10.20 3.75
CA VAL A 112 -10.10 -11.21 4.01
C VAL A 112 -11.07 -11.36 2.83
N ALA A 113 -11.46 -10.25 2.19
CA ALA A 113 -12.38 -10.28 1.05
C ALA A 113 -11.63 -10.50 -0.27
N ASP A 114 -12.34 -10.93 -1.30
CA ASP A 114 -11.87 -10.87 -2.69
C ASP A 114 -11.97 -9.43 -3.22
N GLY A 115 -11.31 -8.49 -2.51
CA GLY A 115 -11.11 -7.15 -3.01
C GLY A 115 -10.35 -7.21 -4.34
N ALA A 116 -10.62 -6.25 -5.24
CA ALA A 116 -9.94 -6.18 -6.52
C ALA A 116 -8.48 -5.75 -6.33
N VAL A 117 -7.61 -6.69 -5.98
CA VAL A 117 -6.16 -6.52 -5.94
C VAL A 117 -5.64 -6.61 -7.38
N PRO A 118 -4.98 -5.56 -7.91
CA PRO A 118 -4.47 -5.59 -9.27
C PRO A 118 -3.34 -6.64 -9.36
N PHE A 119 -3.38 -7.49 -10.39
CA PHE A 119 -2.48 -8.63 -10.52
C PHE A 119 -1.10 -8.21 -11.04
N HIS A 120 -0.29 -7.62 -10.16
CA HIS A 120 1.10 -7.21 -10.44
C HIS A 120 2.06 -7.75 -9.36
N PRO A 121 2.17 -9.07 -9.16
CA PRO A 121 2.96 -9.67 -8.07
C PRO A 121 4.46 -9.32 -8.10
N ASP A 122 5.00 -8.97 -9.27
CA ASP A 122 6.39 -8.56 -9.41
C ASP A 122 6.67 -7.15 -8.87
N GLN A 123 5.64 -6.30 -8.87
CA GLN A 123 5.75 -4.86 -8.57
C GLN A 123 5.02 -4.47 -7.27
N LEU A 124 3.85 -5.06 -6.97
CA LEU A 124 3.09 -4.75 -5.77
C LEU A 124 3.57 -5.60 -4.58
N VAL A 125 4.00 -4.92 -3.52
CA VAL A 125 4.23 -5.49 -2.20
C VAL A 125 3.07 -5.09 -1.31
N ILE A 126 2.44 -6.09 -0.69
CA ILE A 126 1.28 -5.93 0.18
C ILE A 126 1.78 -5.72 1.61
N GLU A 127 1.57 -4.52 2.15
CA GLU A 127 1.92 -4.19 3.54
C GLU A 127 0.72 -4.44 4.45
N VAL A 128 0.82 -5.43 5.33
CA VAL A 128 -0.21 -5.72 6.31
C VAL A 128 -0.06 -4.74 7.47
N VAL A 129 -0.99 -3.79 7.57
CA VAL A 129 -1.01 -2.79 8.64
C VAL A 129 -1.39 -3.41 9.98
N ASP A 130 -0.93 -2.80 11.08
CA ASP A 130 -1.20 -3.22 12.45
C ASP A 130 -2.69 -3.33 12.79
N SER A 131 -3.51 -2.40 12.27
CA SER A 131 -4.96 -2.34 12.44
C SER A 131 -5.68 -3.57 11.87
N ALA A 132 -5.04 -4.32 10.97
CA ALA A 132 -5.66 -5.49 10.34
C ALA A 132 -5.90 -6.64 11.33
N GLN A 133 -5.13 -6.70 12.43
CA GLN A 133 -5.20 -7.72 13.48
C GLN A 133 -5.22 -9.15 12.91
N ALA A 134 -4.02 -9.73 12.71
CA ALA A 134 -3.84 -11.00 12.02
C ALA A 134 -4.42 -12.22 12.76
N ASP A 135 -5.73 -12.41 12.64
CA ASP A 135 -6.49 -13.61 13.03
C ASP A 135 -6.50 -14.65 11.90
N ASP A 136 -7.34 -15.69 12.03
CA ASP A 136 -7.37 -16.82 11.09
C ASP A 136 -7.75 -16.40 9.67
N GLU A 137 -8.69 -15.46 9.53
CA GLU A 137 -9.14 -14.98 8.22
C GLU A 137 -8.05 -14.18 7.52
N VAL A 138 -7.40 -13.27 8.24
CA VAL A 138 -6.30 -12.45 7.70
C VAL A 138 -5.12 -13.32 7.30
N VAL A 139 -4.73 -14.28 8.16
CA VAL A 139 -3.63 -15.20 7.85
C VAL A 139 -3.95 -16.07 6.63
N ALA A 140 -5.20 -16.54 6.50
CA ALA A 140 -5.63 -17.29 5.32
C ALA A 140 -5.57 -16.42 4.04
N GLY A 141 -6.01 -15.16 4.14
CA GLY A 141 -5.92 -14.16 3.07
C GLY A 141 -4.50 -13.89 2.60
N VAL A 142 -3.61 -13.58 3.53
CA VAL A 142 -2.18 -13.35 3.27
C VAL A 142 -1.54 -14.57 2.61
N ARG A 143 -1.86 -15.79 3.07
CA ARG A 143 -1.39 -17.03 2.44
C ARG A 143 -1.90 -17.20 1.01
N ARG A 144 -3.17 -16.88 0.72
CA ARG A 144 -3.68 -16.88 -0.67
C ARG A 144 -2.90 -15.90 -1.54
N LEU A 145 -2.71 -14.66 -1.07
CA LEU A 145 -1.99 -13.63 -1.83
C LEU A 145 -0.54 -14.04 -2.10
N ARG A 146 0.14 -14.62 -1.11
CA ARG A 146 1.48 -15.21 -1.30
C ARG A 146 1.47 -16.34 -2.33
N ALA A 147 0.46 -17.22 -2.30
CA ALA A 147 0.32 -18.30 -3.28
C ALA A 147 0.06 -17.80 -4.71
N LEU A 148 -0.52 -16.59 -4.85
CA LEU A 148 -0.66 -15.89 -6.14
C LEU A 148 0.63 -15.18 -6.60
N GLY A 149 1.71 -15.26 -5.82
CA GLY A 149 3.03 -14.72 -6.14
C GLY A 149 3.29 -13.32 -5.57
N PHE A 150 2.34 -12.71 -4.87
CA PHE A 150 2.57 -11.42 -4.23
C PHE A 150 3.60 -11.53 -3.11
N ARG A 151 4.38 -10.44 -2.94
CA ARG A 151 5.26 -10.28 -1.79
C ARG A 151 4.51 -9.62 -0.64
N ILE A 152 4.84 -10.02 0.57
CA ILE A 152 4.18 -9.54 1.79
C ILE A 152 5.18 -8.80 2.67
N ALA A 153 4.79 -7.63 3.16
CA ALA A 153 5.48 -6.91 4.22
C ALA A 153 4.60 -6.84 5.47
N ILE A 154 5.21 -6.93 6.65
CA ILE A 154 4.55 -6.60 7.92
C ILE A 154 4.98 -5.18 8.28
N ASP A 155 4.00 -4.28 8.44
CA ASP A 155 4.26 -2.89 8.83
C ASP A 155 4.30 -2.73 10.36
N ASP A 156 5.03 -1.73 10.83
CA ASP A 156 5.18 -1.34 12.25
C ASP A 156 5.37 -2.54 13.20
N PHE A 157 6.35 -3.40 12.90
CA PHE A 157 6.57 -4.64 13.63
C PHE A 157 7.16 -4.40 15.02
N VAL A 158 6.38 -4.75 16.04
CA VAL A 158 6.76 -4.71 17.47
C VAL A 158 6.75 -6.11 18.10
N GLY A 159 6.64 -7.16 17.27
CA GLY A 159 6.63 -8.54 17.74
C GLY A 159 5.35 -8.91 18.50
N ALA A 160 4.22 -8.24 18.23
CA ALA A 160 2.93 -8.60 18.83
C ALA A 160 2.50 -10.03 18.42
N PRO A 161 1.74 -10.77 19.27
CA PRO A 161 1.31 -12.12 18.95
C PRO A 161 0.59 -12.26 17.61
N SER A 162 -0.22 -11.27 17.22
CA SER A 162 -0.88 -11.22 15.91
C SER A 162 0.14 -11.12 14.76
N GLN A 163 1.08 -10.16 14.84
CA GLN A 163 2.14 -9.97 13.83
C GLN A 163 3.01 -11.23 13.65
N ARG A 164 3.33 -11.95 14.73
CA ARG A 164 4.12 -13.19 14.66
C ARG A 164 3.49 -14.25 13.77
N ARG A 165 2.16 -14.29 13.66
CA ARG A 165 1.43 -15.25 12.80
C ARG A 165 1.65 -15.00 11.31
N LEU A 166 2.07 -13.79 10.94
CA LEU A 166 2.37 -13.40 9.56
C LEU A 166 3.81 -13.71 9.14
N LEU A 167 4.75 -13.86 10.09
CA LEU A 167 6.17 -14.08 9.81
C LEU A 167 6.45 -15.21 8.81
N PRO A 168 5.77 -16.38 8.85
CA PRO A 168 6.00 -17.45 7.86
C PRO A 168 5.65 -17.06 6.42
N SER A 169 4.89 -15.98 6.23
CA SER A 169 4.45 -15.47 4.93
C SER A 169 5.10 -14.15 4.55
N ALA A 170 5.98 -13.59 5.38
CA ALA A 170 6.58 -12.28 5.18
C ALA A 170 7.87 -12.36 4.35
N ASP A 171 7.97 -11.51 3.33
CA ASP A 171 9.22 -11.25 2.61
C ASP A 171 9.97 -10.05 3.21
N TYR A 172 9.22 -9.13 3.81
CA TYR A 172 9.75 -7.94 4.48
C TYR A 172 9.13 -7.76 5.86
N VAL A 173 9.92 -7.27 6.82
CA VAL A 173 9.43 -6.81 8.12
C VAL A 173 9.95 -5.40 8.34
N LYS A 174 9.02 -4.44 8.50
CA LYS A 174 9.33 -3.03 8.70
C LYS A 174 9.33 -2.72 10.19
N ILE A 175 10.39 -2.10 10.67
CA ILE A 175 10.62 -1.80 12.09
C ILE A 175 10.98 -0.32 12.20
N ASP A 176 10.40 0.37 13.17
CA ASP A 176 10.78 1.74 13.50
C ASP A 176 12.22 1.76 14.05
N ALA A 177 13.11 2.47 13.37
CA ALA A 177 14.52 2.56 13.76
C ALA A 177 14.70 3.25 15.13
N ARG A 178 13.74 4.08 15.55
CA ARG A 178 13.78 4.82 16.82
C ARG A 178 13.54 3.89 18.02
N ASP A 179 12.90 2.75 17.81
CA ASP A 179 12.58 1.78 18.84
C ASP A 179 13.67 0.70 19.03
N LEU A 180 14.75 0.75 18.24
CA LEU A 180 15.83 -0.25 18.29
C LEU A 180 16.52 -0.34 19.65
N ASP A 181 16.64 0.78 20.36
CA ASP A 181 17.26 0.83 21.68
C ASP A 181 16.38 0.18 22.78
N VAL A 182 15.07 0.10 22.54
CA VAL A 182 14.08 -0.45 23.49
C VAL A 182 13.81 -1.93 23.21
N GLU A 183 13.56 -2.27 21.95
CA GLU A 183 13.17 -3.61 21.52
C GLU A 183 14.37 -4.55 21.25
N GLY A 184 15.51 -3.96 20.85
CA GLY A 184 16.81 -4.61 20.80
C GLY A 184 16.93 -5.83 19.88
N ARG A 185 17.99 -6.61 20.12
CA ARG A 185 18.35 -7.80 19.32
C ARG A 185 17.27 -8.89 19.27
N PRO A 186 16.52 -9.21 20.35
CA PRO A 186 15.50 -10.25 20.31
C PRO A 186 14.37 -9.98 19.31
N LEU A 187 13.95 -8.71 19.16
CA LEU A 187 12.93 -8.35 18.16
C LEU A 187 13.45 -8.62 16.74
N LEU A 188 14.71 -8.26 16.47
CA LEU A 188 15.33 -8.48 15.16
C LEU A 188 15.51 -9.96 14.84
N ASP A 189 15.92 -10.77 15.81
CA ASP A 189 16.05 -12.21 15.64
C ASP A 189 14.68 -12.86 15.39
N LEU A 190 13.63 -12.39 16.09
CA LEU A 190 12.25 -12.81 15.85
C LEU A 190 11.77 -12.40 14.44
N ALA A 191 12.01 -11.16 14.02
CA ALA A 191 11.63 -10.66 12.71
C ALA A 191 12.29 -11.48 11.57
N ARG A 192 13.54 -11.89 11.76
CA ARG A 192 14.29 -12.72 10.80
C ARG A 192 14.03 -14.21 10.89
N SER A 193 13.26 -14.68 11.88
CA SER A 193 13.09 -16.11 12.16
C SER A 193 12.58 -16.95 10.98
N HIS A 194 11.95 -16.30 9.99
CA HIS A 194 11.43 -16.94 8.77
C HIS A 194 12.08 -16.44 7.47
N GLY A 195 13.21 -15.72 7.57
CA GLY A 195 14.01 -15.28 6.41
C GLY A 195 13.56 -13.98 5.75
N ALA A 196 12.68 -13.21 6.39
CA ALA A 196 12.28 -11.90 5.89
C ALA A 196 13.46 -10.91 5.91
N GLN A 197 13.52 -10.02 4.92
CA GLN A 197 14.44 -8.88 4.91
C GLN A 197 13.90 -7.80 5.84
N LEU A 198 14.78 -7.15 6.60
CA LEU A 198 14.38 -6.08 7.50
C LEU A 198 14.43 -4.73 6.79
N VAL A 199 13.41 -3.92 7.03
CA VAL A 199 13.32 -2.52 6.59
C VAL A 199 13.33 -1.63 7.82
N ALA A 200 14.34 -0.76 7.93
CA ALA A 200 14.39 0.27 8.97
C ALA A 200 13.56 1.47 8.50
N GLN A 201 12.55 1.86 9.26
CA GLN A 201 11.73 3.04 9.02
C GLN A 201 12.15 4.20 9.93
N PHE A 202 11.72 5.42 9.61
CA PHE A 202 12.07 6.64 10.37
C PHE A 202 13.59 6.84 10.54
N VAL A 203 14.35 6.51 9.50
CA VAL A 203 15.79 6.79 9.45
C VAL A 203 16.00 8.29 9.19
N GLU A 204 16.10 9.07 10.27
CA GLU A 204 16.15 10.54 10.24
C GLU A 204 17.56 11.13 10.34
N SER A 205 18.59 10.29 10.58
CA SER A 205 19.99 10.71 10.57
C SER A 205 20.93 9.68 9.96
N HIS A 206 22.13 10.12 9.58
CA HIS A 206 23.17 9.21 9.06
C HIS A 206 23.70 8.28 10.16
N GLU A 207 23.74 8.76 11.40
CA GLU A 207 24.13 7.97 12.56
C GLU A 207 23.13 6.83 12.81
N LEU A 208 21.83 7.11 12.68
CA LEU A 208 20.79 6.09 12.82
C LEU A 208 20.84 5.09 11.65
N LEU A 209 21.12 5.56 10.43
CA LEU A 209 21.33 4.71 9.27
C LEU A 209 22.49 3.73 9.50
N ASP A 210 23.62 4.21 10.01
CA ASP A 210 24.79 3.39 10.30
C ASP A 210 24.55 2.40 11.46
N SER A 211 23.80 2.82 12.48
CA SER A 211 23.33 1.92 13.54
C SER A 211 22.46 0.79 12.97
N CYS A 212 21.46 1.12 12.14
CA CYS A 212 20.59 0.12 11.50
C CYS A 212 21.40 -0.85 10.63
N ARG A 213 22.42 -0.37 9.89
CA ARG A 213 23.34 -1.24 9.14
C ARG A 213 24.10 -2.19 10.05
N ALA A 214 24.60 -1.73 11.19
CA ALA A 214 25.30 -2.55 12.17
C ALA A 214 24.37 -3.62 12.79
N HIS A 215 23.08 -3.32 12.92
CA HIS A 215 22.03 -4.27 13.33
C HIS A 215 21.59 -5.22 12.20
N GLY A 216 22.17 -5.09 11.02
CA GLY A 216 21.98 -5.98 9.87
C GLY A 216 20.73 -5.70 9.04
N PHE A 217 20.15 -4.51 9.12
CA PHE A 217 19.05 -4.13 8.23
C PHE A 217 19.53 -4.11 6.77
N GLU A 218 18.71 -4.62 5.86
CA GLU A 218 19.02 -4.66 4.43
C GLU A 218 18.44 -3.46 3.68
N LEU A 219 17.31 -2.92 4.15
CA LEU A 219 16.55 -1.85 3.54
C LEU A 219 16.28 -0.71 4.53
N PHE A 220 16.13 0.51 4.00
CA PHE A 220 16.06 1.73 4.80
C PHE A 220 15.09 2.74 4.20
N GLN A 221 14.33 3.42 5.05
CA GLN A 221 13.33 4.42 4.70
C GLN A 221 13.32 5.53 5.76
N GLY A 222 13.37 6.79 5.34
CA GLY A 222 13.33 7.93 6.25
C GLY A 222 13.88 9.21 5.65
N ASP A 223 13.69 10.32 6.36
CA ASP A 223 13.97 11.67 5.86
C ASP A 223 15.47 11.96 5.65
N ALA A 224 16.38 11.20 6.26
CA ALA A 224 17.81 11.29 5.95
C ALA A 224 18.16 10.80 4.53
N LEU A 225 17.29 9.99 3.92
CA LEU A 225 17.47 9.42 2.59
C LEU A 225 16.63 10.15 1.56
N GLU A 226 15.32 10.24 1.80
CA GLU A 226 14.36 10.93 0.96
C GLU A 226 13.14 11.34 1.79
N ALA A 227 12.88 12.64 1.87
CA ALA A 227 11.63 13.14 2.44
C ALA A 227 10.44 12.72 1.59
N THR A 228 9.29 12.47 2.21
CA THR A 228 8.07 12.13 1.47
C THR A 228 7.71 13.25 0.48
N THR A 229 7.55 12.89 -0.79
CA THR A 229 7.10 13.79 -1.86
C THR A 229 5.61 13.60 -2.13
N VAL A 230 4.91 14.66 -2.52
CA VAL A 230 3.50 14.56 -2.95
C VAL A 230 3.45 14.62 -4.47
N ILE A 231 2.86 13.59 -5.08
CA ILE A 231 2.58 13.50 -6.50
C ILE A 231 1.11 13.88 -6.70
N ASP A 232 0.87 14.88 -7.54
CA ASP A 232 -0.47 15.28 -7.96
C ASP A 232 -0.79 14.61 -9.31
N LEU A 233 -1.71 13.65 -9.28
CA LEU A 233 -2.14 12.87 -10.46
C LEU A 233 -3.48 13.34 -11.02
N THR A 234 -3.99 14.48 -10.58
CA THR A 234 -5.34 14.99 -10.94
C THR A 234 -5.53 15.11 -12.45
N ALA A 235 -4.48 15.50 -13.19
CA ALA A 235 -4.54 15.67 -14.64
C ALA A 235 -4.33 14.37 -15.45
N VAL A 236 -3.92 13.27 -14.80
CA VAL A 236 -3.42 12.05 -15.48
C VAL A 236 -4.34 10.85 -15.27
N MET A 237 -5.29 10.94 -14.33
CA MET A 237 -6.32 9.92 -14.15
C MET A 237 -7.47 10.22 -15.14
N PRO A 238 -7.70 9.38 -16.17
CA PRO A 238 -8.87 9.58 -17.01
C PRO A 238 -10.13 9.46 -16.17
N SER A 239 -11.12 10.32 -16.44
CA SER A 239 -12.49 10.08 -15.97
C SER A 239 -12.87 8.67 -16.39
N GLN A 240 -13.51 7.89 -15.51
CA GLN A 240 -13.87 6.50 -15.81
C GLN A 240 -14.75 6.45 -17.07
N ARG A 241 -14.14 6.21 -18.23
CA ARG A 241 -14.82 5.79 -19.46
C ARG A 241 -13.90 4.88 -20.26
N GLY A 242 -14.38 3.65 -20.47
CA GLY A 242 -14.01 2.81 -21.62
C GLY A 242 -13.18 1.57 -21.29
N ARG A 243 -13.84 0.47 -20.95
CA ARG A 243 -14.13 -0.63 -21.89
C ARG A 243 -15.35 -1.42 -21.42
#